data_AF-A0A1H8LQQ1-F1
#
_entry.id   AF-A0A1H8LQQ1-F1
#
_cell.length_a   1.000
_cell.length_b   1.000
_cell.length_c   1.000
_cell.angle_alpha   90.00
_cell.angle_beta   90.00
_cell.angle_gamma   90.00
#
_symmetry.space_group_name_H-M   'P 1'
#
loop_
_entity.id
_entity.type
_entity.pdbx_description
1 polymer ?
#
loop_
_entity_poly.entity_id
_entity_poly.type
_entity_poly.pdbx_seq_one_letter_code
_entity_poly.pdbx_strand_id
1 'polypeptide(L)'
;MARASLKDMVGPLLAVLLLTVGVSPAAAQITIPLPGSGGGGIQIGPQQDQQQHAPDQNRSYGTGVSIRVLGAAYGRNCAGNVSTNVTDDLARQCQGRDYCVYRIDARQIGDPRPGCAKEYQARYMCREGGNERYASANPEASGQSVVLDCRRQ
;
A
#
# COMPACT_ATOMS: atom_id res chain seq x y z
N MET A 1 6.48 -31.04 54.66
CA MET A 1 6.53 -31.53 53.26
C MET A 1 7.65 -30.78 52.54
N ALA A 2 8.30 -31.43 51.58
CA ALA A 2 9.38 -30.92 50.69
C ALA A 2 10.83 -30.88 51.24
N ARG A 3 11.46 -32.07 51.19
CA ARG A 3 12.78 -32.46 50.65
C ARG A 3 14.04 -31.55 50.78
N ALA A 4 15.05 -32.17 51.41
CA ALA A 4 16.52 -31.99 51.39
C ALA A 4 17.12 -31.69 49.99
N SER A 5 18.16 -30.86 49.83
CA SER A 5 19.54 -30.86 50.38
C SER A 5 20.46 -31.95 49.79
N LEU A 6 21.50 -31.52 49.08
CA LEU A 6 22.75 -32.24 48.81
C LEU A 6 23.86 -31.16 48.69
N LYS A 7 24.53 -30.78 49.79
CA LYS A 7 25.79 -31.34 50.31
C LYS A 7 26.98 -31.15 49.36
N ASP A 8 27.86 -30.20 49.68
CA ASP A 8 29.21 -30.45 50.28
C ASP A 8 30.26 -30.43 49.13
N MET A 9 31.47 -29.89 49.18
CA MET A 9 32.42 -29.62 50.26
C MET A 9 33.59 -28.81 49.64
N VAL A 10 34.05 -27.76 50.34
CA VAL A 10 35.47 -27.48 50.69
C VAL A 10 36.54 -27.78 49.60
N GLY A 11 37.18 -26.80 48.97
CA GLY A 11 38.24 -26.01 49.61
C GLY A 11 39.34 -25.59 48.59
N PRO A 12 40.35 -24.82 49.03
CA PRO A 12 41.01 -23.76 48.27
C PRO A 12 42.37 -24.19 47.69
N LEU A 13 42.83 -23.61 46.58
CA LEU A 13 44.26 -23.38 46.30
C LEU A 13 44.50 -22.62 44.99
N LEU A 14 45.49 -21.72 45.07
CA LEU A 14 46.30 -21.14 43.99
C LEU A 14 45.71 -19.99 43.17
N ALA A 15 46.04 -18.80 43.68
CA ALA A 15 46.22 -17.57 42.92
C ALA A 15 47.10 -17.78 41.67
N VAL A 16 46.64 -17.25 40.53
CA VAL A 16 47.55 -16.68 39.53
C VAL A 16 46.91 -15.40 38.98
N LEU A 17 47.50 -14.29 39.39
CA LEU A 17 47.26 -12.94 38.90
C LEU A 17 47.83 -12.84 37.47
N LEU A 18 46.99 -12.94 36.43
CA LEU A 18 47.41 -12.61 35.06
C LEU A 18 46.95 -11.19 34.71
N LEU A 19 47.88 -10.25 34.86
CA LEU A 19 47.82 -8.92 34.28
C LEU A 19 47.82 -9.06 32.74
N THR A 20 46.64 -9.08 32.12
CA THR A 20 46.56 -8.93 30.66
C THR A 20 46.81 -7.46 30.33
N VAL A 21 48.05 -7.19 29.95
CA VAL A 21 48.53 -5.92 29.43
C VAL A 21 47.64 -5.51 28.26
N GLY A 22 47.00 -4.35 28.37
CA GLY A 22 46.17 -3.78 27.31
C GLY A 22 47.03 -3.46 26.09
N VAL A 23 46.76 -4.12 24.97
CA VAL A 23 47.25 -3.72 23.66
C VAL A 23 46.02 -3.34 22.84
N SER A 24 45.57 -2.10 23.00
CA SER A 24 44.70 -1.47 22.01
C SER A 24 45.52 -1.33 20.74
N PRO A 25 45.07 -1.83 19.57
CA PRO A 25 45.67 -1.40 18.32
C PRO A 25 45.32 0.07 18.17
N ALA A 26 46.29 0.95 18.43
CA ALA A 26 46.23 2.32 17.97
C ALA A 26 46.17 2.24 16.44
N ALA A 27 44.95 2.28 15.90
CA ALA A 27 44.73 2.54 14.49
C ALA A 27 45.42 3.88 14.22
N ALA A 28 46.54 3.84 13.49
CA ALA A 28 47.15 5.02 12.94
C ALA A 28 46.17 5.59 11.92
N GLN A 29 45.34 6.54 12.35
CA GLN A 29 44.41 7.24 11.47
C GLN A 29 45.19 8.39 10.85
N ILE A 30 45.57 8.23 9.58
CA ILE A 30 46.15 9.32 8.80
C ILE A 30 44.99 10.22 8.38
N THR A 31 44.75 11.27 9.18
CA THR A 31 43.84 12.36 8.80
C THR A 31 44.56 13.27 7.82
N ILE A 32 44.11 13.27 6.57
CA ILE A 32 44.47 14.28 5.57
C ILE A 32 43.27 15.24 5.47
N PRO A 33 43.39 16.52 5.87
CA PRO A 33 42.32 17.48 5.66
C PRO A 33 42.28 17.84 4.17
N LEU A 34 41.25 17.37 3.47
CA LEU A 34 40.92 17.79 2.11
C LEU A 34 40.14 19.12 2.17
N PRO A 35 40.62 20.20 1.54
CA PRO A 35 39.77 21.35 1.28
C PRO A 35 38.75 20.95 0.22
N GLY A 36 37.50 21.34 0.44
CA GLY A 36 36.30 20.79 -0.19
C GLY A 36 36.35 20.62 -1.71
N SER A 37 35.74 19.53 -2.19
CA SER A 37 34.71 19.58 -3.24
C SER A 37 34.18 18.19 -3.60
N GLY A 38 32.85 18.07 -3.55
CA GLY A 38 32.01 17.32 -4.50
C GLY A 38 32.36 15.86 -4.77
N GLY A 39 31.62 14.96 -4.10
CA GLY A 39 31.69 13.52 -4.35
C GLY A 39 31.26 13.11 -5.76
N GLY A 40 31.93 12.09 -6.28
CA GLY A 40 31.57 11.42 -7.53
C GLY A 40 32.77 10.73 -8.18
N GLY A 41 33.24 9.62 -7.60
CA GLY A 41 34.22 8.75 -8.27
C GLY A 41 33.52 7.73 -9.16
N ILE A 42 33.96 7.58 -10.41
CA ILE A 42 33.51 6.52 -11.32
C ILE A 42 34.33 5.25 -11.01
N GLN A 43 33.67 4.19 -10.57
CA GLN A 43 34.29 2.89 -10.29
C GLN A 43 34.15 1.98 -11.53
N ILE A 44 35.27 1.59 -12.14
CA ILE A 44 35.33 0.64 -13.26
C ILE A 44 35.75 -0.71 -12.67
N GLY A 45 34.76 -1.51 -12.25
CA GLY A 45 34.93 -2.89 -11.77
C GLY A 45 33.89 -3.80 -12.42
N PRO A 46 34.03 -5.13 -12.35
CA PRO A 46 33.07 -6.05 -12.94
C PRO A 46 31.69 -5.74 -12.37
N GLN A 47 30.79 -5.27 -13.25
CA GLN A 47 29.42 -4.94 -12.91
C GLN A 47 28.76 -6.21 -12.39
N GLN A 48 28.72 -6.33 -11.06
CA GLN A 48 27.69 -7.10 -10.42
C GLN A 48 26.39 -6.48 -10.89
N ASP A 49 25.60 -7.26 -11.62
CA ASP A 49 24.27 -6.92 -12.09
C ASP A 49 23.34 -6.77 -10.88
N GLN A 50 23.59 -5.72 -10.10
CA GLN A 50 22.59 -5.11 -9.27
C GLN A 50 21.66 -4.39 -10.24
N GLN A 51 20.73 -5.15 -10.81
CA GLN A 51 19.51 -4.57 -11.34
C GLN A 51 18.73 -4.03 -10.15
N GLN A 52 19.15 -2.83 -9.75
CA GLN A 52 18.45 -1.88 -8.92
C GLN A 52 17.19 -1.48 -9.70
N HIS A 53 16.21 -2.37 -9.72
CA HIS A 53 14.82 -1.96 -9.59
C HIS A 53 14.38 -2.50 -8.24
N ALA A 54 14.80 -1.81 -7.18
CA ALA A 54 13.96 -1.79 -5.99
C ALA A 54 12.54 -1.48 -6.49
N PRO A 55 11.49 -2.23 -6.09
CA PRO A 55 10.18 -1.62 -6.13
C PRO A 55 10.36 -0.36 -5.30
N ASP A 56 10.07 0.80 -5.88
CA ASP A 56 10.07 2.05 -5.13
C ASP A 56 9.09 1.86 -3.96
N GLN A 57 9.61 1.45 -2.80
CA GLN A 57 8.84 1.17 -1.58
C GLN A 57 8.34 2.48 -0.96
N ASN A 58 8.60 3.63 -1.61
CA ASN A 58 7.91 4.88 -1.33
C ASN A 58 6.63 5.06 -2.18
N ARG A 59 6.27 4.07 -3.02
CA ARG A 59 4.98 4.03 -3.70
C ARG A 59 3.91 3.47 -2.78
N SER A 60 3.60 4.24 -1.74
CA SER A 60 2.25 4.45 -1.21
C SER A 60 1.28 3.27 -1.39
N TYR A 61 1.66 2.10 -0.88
CA TYR A 61 0.73 1.00 -0.65
C TYR A 61 0.27 1.16 0.80
N GLY A 62 -0.69 2.07 1.03
CA GLY A 62 -1.35 2.26 2.33
C GLY A 62 -1.57 3.69 2.83
N THR A 63 -1.06 4.72 2.13
CA THR A 63 -1.25 6.14 2.51
C THR A 63 -1.74 7.03 1.37
N GLY A 64 -1.89 6.47 0.17
CA GLY A 64 -2.36 7.16 -1.01
C GLY A 64 -3.88 7.17 -1.06
N VAL A 65 -4.45 8.32 -1.39
CA VAL A 65 -5.89 8.47 -1.54
C VAL A 65 -6.27 7.94 -2.92
N SER A 66 -6.84 6.73 -2.96
CA SER A 66 -7.20 6.00 -4.18
C SER A 66 -8.61 5.42 -4.10
N ILE A 67 -9.32 5.45 -5.21
CA ILE A 67 -10.65 4.90 -5.40
C ILE A 67 -10.61 3.38 -5.23
N ARG A 68 -11.42 2.91 -4.29
CA ARG A 68 -11.75 1.51 -4.09
C ARG A 68 -13.25 1.35 -4.30
N VAL A 69 -13.62 0.66 -5.36
CA VAL A 69 -15.01 0.39 -5.70
C VAL A 69 -15.58 -0.65 -4.74
N LEU A 70 -16.75 -0.38 -4.16
CA LEU A 70 -17.44 -1.27 -3.23
C LEU A 70 -18.65 -1.94 -3.88
N GLY A 71 -19.18 -1.33 -4.94
CA GLY A 71 -20.35 -1.82 -5.64
C GLY A 71 -20.91 -0.80 -6.61
N ALA A 72 -21.51 -1.27 -7.69
CA ALA A 72 -22.31 -0.46 -8.57
C ALA A 72 -23.51 -1.24 -9.09
N ALA A 73 -24.64 -0.57 -9.21
CA ALA A 73 -25.90 -1.14 -9.68
C ALA A 73 -26.58 -0.20 -10.67
N TYR A 74 -27.20 -0.80 -11.68
CA TYR A 74 -27.93 -0.09 -12.72
C TYR A 74 -29.39 -0.57 -12.75
N GLY A 75 -30.34 0.37 -12.56
CA GLY A 75 -31.78 0.11 -12.69
C GLY A 75 -32.56 -0.21 -11.41
N ARG A 76 -32.00 0.02 -10.21
CA ARG A 76 -32.69 -0.27 -8.93
C ARG A 76 -34.03 0.45 -8.77
N ASN A 77 -34.23 1.58 -9.45
CA ASN A 77 -35.48 2.35 -9.44
C ASN A 77 -36.62 1.70 -10.25
N CYS A 78 -36.33 0.69 -11.07
CA CYS A 78 -37.34 0.04 -11.89
C CYS A 78 -38.21 -0.93 -11.07
N ALA A 79 -39.48 -1.05 -11.45
CA ALA A 79 -40.41 -1.97 -10.77
C ALA A 79 -39.84 -3.40 -10.71
N GLY A 80 -40.10 -4.10 -9.61
CA GLY A 80 -39.56 -5.45 -9.38
C GLY A 80 -38.10 -5.48 -8.93
N ASN A 81 -37.47 -4.33 -8.65
CA ASN A 81 -36.08 -4.22 -8.17
C ASN A 81 -35.06 -4.93 -9.08
N VAL A 82 -35.37 -5.03 -10.37
CA VAL A 82 -34.49 -5.68 -11.34
C VAL A 82 -33.35 -4.72 -11.66
N SER A 83 -32.12 -5.12 -11.30
CA SER A 83 -30.92 -4.31 -11.55
C SER A 83 -29.76 -5.19 -12.01
N THR A 84 -28.85 -4.59 -12.77
CA THR A 84 -27.60 -5.24 -13.17
C THR A 84 -26.49 -4.83 -12.23
N ASN A 85 -25.73 -5.80 -11.73
CA ASN A 85 -24.49 -5.53 -11.01
C ASN A 85 -23.40 -5.15 -12.03
N VAL A 86 -22.91 -3.92 -11.93
CA VAL A 86 -21.93 -3.34 -12.85
C VAL A 86 -20.64 -2.98 -12.10
N THR A 87 -20.46 -3.56 -10.91
CA THR A 87 -19.30 -3.34 -10.03
C THR A 87 -18.00 -3.66 -10.75
N ASP A 88 -17.93 -4.79 -11.45
CA ASP A 88 -16.71 -5.21 -12.14
C ASP A 88 -16.33 -4.27 -13.27
N ASP A 89 -17.31 -3.75 -14.01
CA ASP A 89 -17.04 -2.79 -15.09
C ASP A 89 -16.53 -1.45 -14.55
N LEU A 90 -17.15 -0.94 -13.47
CA LEU A 90 -16.69 0.26 -12.79
C LEU A 90 -15.29 0.06 -12.17
N ALA A 91 -15.05 -1.08 -11.53
CA ALA A 91 -13.77 -1.40 -10.92
C ALA A 91 -12.67 -1.48 -11.98
N ARG A 92 -12.91 -2.15 -13.12
CA ARG A 92 -11.94 -2.20 -14.23
C ARG A 92 -11.50 -0.81 -14.70
N GLN A 93 -12.38 0.19 -14.68
CA GLN A 93 -12.09 1.52 -15.19
C GLN A 93 -11.55 2.50 -14.12
N CYS A 94 -11.98 2.36 -12.87
CA CYS A 94 -11.73 3.37 -11.83
C CYS A 94 -10.90 2.88 -10.64
N GLN A 95 -10.74 1.57 -10.44
CA GLN A 95 -10.03 1.03 -9.27
C GLN A 95 -8.57 1.52 -9.23
N GLY A 96 -8.12 1.96 -8.05
CA GLY A 96 -6.74 2.37 -7.80
C GLY A 96 -6.38 3.78 -8.28
N ARG A 97 -7.32 4.52 -8.89
CA ARG A 97 -7.12 5.90 -9.36
C ARG A 97 -7.56 6.89 -8.29
N ASP A 98 -7.03 8.11 -8.26
CA ASP A 98 -7.49 9.19 -7.36
C ASP A 98 -8.69 9.97 -7.92
N TYR A 99 -8.88 9.93 -9.24
CA TYR A 99 -9.98 10.56 -9.96
C TYR A 99 -10.40 9.72 -11.17
N CYS A 100 -11.71 9.54 -11.35
CA CYS A 100 -12.26 8.78 -12.46
C CYS A 100 -13.60 9.37 -12.93
N VAL A 101 -13.72 9.61 -14.24
CA VAL A 101 -14.99 9.89 -14.90
C VAL A 101 -15.41 8.61 -15.59
N TYR A 102 -16.50 8.01 -15.12
CA TYR A 102 -17.05 6.79 -15.69
C TYR A 102 -18.27 7.13 -16.54
N ARG A 103 -18.22 6.78 -17.82
CA ARG A 103 -19.34 6.96 -18.74
C ARG A 103 -20.22 5.72 -18.69
N ILE A 104 -21.50 5.92 -18.40
CA ILE A 104 -22.47 4.84 -18.29
C ILE A 104 -22.96 4.51 -19.69
N ASP A 105 -22.70 3.31 -20.18
CA ASP A 105 -23.21 2.84 -21.46
C ASP A 105 -24.04 1.57 -21.27
N ALA A 106 -25.37 1.70 -21.38
CA ALA A 106 -26.31 0.58 -21.25
C ALA A 106 -26.07 -0.53 -22.29
N ARG A 107 -25.43 -0.23 -23.43
CA ARG A 107 -25.10 -1.24 -24.45
C ARG A 107 -23.94 -2.13 -24.02
N GLN A 108 -23.01 -1.60 -23.22
CA GLN A 108 -21.87 -2.35 -22.69
C GLN A 108 -22.21 -3.09 -21.41
N ILE A 109 -22.89 -2.42 -20.47
CA ILE A 109 -23.20 -3.00 -19.15
C ILE A 109 -24.46 -3.88 -19.17
N GLY A 110 -25.28 -3.77 -20.22
CA GLY A 110 -26.54 -4.50 -20.39
C GLY A 110 -27.75 -3.77 -19.80
N ASP A 111 -28.90 -3.94 -20.45
CA ASP A 111 -30.18 -3.40 -19.98
C ASP A 111 -31.00 -4.51 -19.29
N PRO A 112 -31.16 -4.46 -17.95
CA PRO A 112 -31.95 -5.44 -17.21
C PRO A 112 -33.46 -5.32 -17.48
N ARG A 113 -33.93 -4.16 -17.91
CA ARG A 113 -35.35 -3.90 -18.17
C ARG A 113 -35.54 -2.85 -19.26
N PRO A 114 -35.84 -3.29 -20.50
CA PRO A 114 -36.21 -2.40 -21.58
C PRO A 114 -37.44 -1.55 -21.21
N GLY A 115 -37.43 -0.27 -21.61
CA GLY A 115 -38.56 0.65 -21.40
C GLY A 115 -38.63 1.31 -20.02
N CYS A 116 -37.71 1.00 -19.11
CA CYS A 116 -37.55 1.75 -17.86
C CYS A 116 -36.34 2.70 -17.95
N ALA A 117 -36.55 3.96 -17.54
CA ALA A 117 -35.48 4.91 -17.30
C ALA A 117 -34.68 4.47 -16.06
N LYS A 118 -33.47 3.96 -16.26
CA LYS A 118 -32.68 3.35 -15.19
C LYS A 118 -31.74 4.37 -14.56
N GLU A 119 -31.72 4.40 -13.23
CA GLU A 119 -30.71 5.12 -12.46
C GLU A 119 -29.42 4.31 -12.38
N TYR A 120 -28.33 4.99 -12.04
CA TYR A 120 -27.06 4.36 -11.72
C TYR A 120 -26.65 4.77 -10.31
N GLN A 121 -26.26 3.78 -9.49
CA GLN A 121 -25.70 4.01 -8.16
C GLN A 121 -24.36 3.28 -8.03
N ALA A 122 -23.32 4.02 -7.68
CA ALA A 122 -22.03 3.48 -7.31
C ALA A 122 -21.66 3.89 -5.89
N ARG A 123 -21.04 2.94 -5.18
CA ARG A 123 -20.43 3.12 -3.87
C ARG A 123 -18.94 2.85 -3.97
N TYR A 124 -18.15 3.74 -3.39
CA TYR A 124 -16.69 3.68 -3.41
C TYR A 124 -16.12 4.28 -2.13
N MET A 125 -14.87 3.99 -1.82
CA MET A 125 -14.13 4.65 -0.75
C MET A 125 -12.80 5.14 -1.31
N CYS A 126 -12.23 6.17 -0.68
CA CYS A 126 -11.00 6.81 -1.15
C CYS A 126 -9.74 6.35 -0.41
N ARG A 127 -9.92 5.58 0.66
CA ARG A 127 -8.86 5.00 1.47
C ARG A 127 -9.43 3.78 2.16
N GLU A 128 -8.60 2.77 2.39
CA GLU A 128 -8.98 1.62 3.20
C GLU A 128 -9.36 2.05 4.61
N GLY A 129 -10.54 1.61 5.07
CA GLY A 129 -11.13 2.06 6.34
C GLY A 129 -11.66 3.50 6.33
N GLY A 130 -11.68 4.17 5.18
CA GLY A 130 -12.31 5.49 5.02
C GLY A 130 -13.83 5.41 4.90
N ASN A 131 -14.47 6.58 4.89
CA ASN A 131 -15.92 6.68 4.71
C ASN A 131 -16.34 6.24 3.30
N GLU A 132 -17.48 5.54 3.22
CA GLU A 132 -18.13 5.26 1.94
C GLU A 132 -18.64 6.56 1.30
N ARG A 133 -18.41 6.67 0.00
CA ARG A 133 -18.88 7.74 -0.87
C ARG A 133 -19.80 7.16 -1.92
N TYR A 134 -20.72 8.00 -2.37
CA TYR A 134 -21.74 7.63 -3.33
C TYR A 134 -21.63 8.52 -4.56
N ALA A 135 -21.76 7.91 -5.73
CA ALA A 135 -21.92 8.59 -6.98
C ALA A 135 -23.18 8.03 -7.66
N SER A 136 -24.09 8.91 -8.04
CA SER A 136 -25.34 8.52 -8.69
C SER A 136 -25.62 9.36 -9.92
N ALA A 137 -26.37 8.76 -10.84
CA ALA A 137 -26.97 9.43 -11.97
C ALA A 137 -28.48 9.16 -11.95
N ASN A 138 -29.26 10.18 -12.26
CA ASN A 138 -30.72 10.13 -12.27
C ASN A 138 -31.23 9.09 -13.29
N PRO A 139 -32.53 8.72 -13.24
CA PRO A 139 -33.15 7.89 -14.27
C PRO A 139 -32.80 8.40 -15.68
N GLU A 140 -32.58 7.45 -16.61
CA GLU A 140 -31.95 7.70 -17.92
C GLU A 140 -30.43 7.90 -17.85
N ALA A 141 -29.78 7.24 -16.89
CA ALA A 141 -28.35 7.35 -16.69
C ALA A 141 -27.50 6.84 -17.87
N SER A 142 -28.08 6.14 -18.86
CA SER A 142 -27.37 5.73 -20.06
C SER A 142 -26.92 6.95 -20.87
N GLY A 143 -25.63 7.01 -21.21
CA GLY A 143 -24.99 8.13 -21.88
C GLY A 143 -24.53 9.23 -20.92
N GLN A 144 -24.94 9.22 -19.66
CA GLN A 144 -24.44 10.12 -18.62
C GLN A 144 -23.09 9.65 -18.08
N SER A 145 -22.47 10.48 -17.25
CA SER A 145 -21.21 10.14 -16.58
C SER A 145 -21.32 10.39 -15.09
N VAL A 146 -20.68 9.54 -14.31
CA VAL A 146 -20.51 9.71 -12.87
C VAL A 146 -19.04 9.95 -12.56
N VAL A 147 -18.79 10.77 -11.54
CA VAL A 147 -17.43 11.14 -11.14
C VAL A 147 -17.13 10.53 -9.78
N LEU A 148 -16.05 9.76 -9.72
CA LEU A 148 -15.45 9.31 -8.49
C LEU A 148 -14.23 10.20 -8.26
N ASP A 149 -14.26 11.03 -7.22
CA ASP A 149 -13.19 11.98 -6.90
C ASP A 149 -12.74 11.78 -5.45
N CYS A 150 -11.48 11.40 -5.31
CA CYS A 150 -10.83 11.25 -4.02
C CYS A 150 -9.83 12.37 -3.73
N ARG A 151 -9.61 13.30 -4.67
CA ARG A 151 -8.78 14.48 -4.47
C ARG A 151 -9.47 15.54 -3.61
N ARG A 152 -10.80 15.53 -3.59
CA ARG A 152 -11.64 16.40 -2.75
C ARG A 152 -11.93 15.68 -1.42
N GLN A 153 -11.35 16.15 -0.33
CA GLN A 153 -11.67 15.65 1.02
C GLN A 153 -12.81 16.43 1.62
#